data_AF-A0A5R9E6Q9-F1
#
_entry.id   AF-A0A5R9E6Q9-F1
#
_cell.length_a   1.000
_cell.length_b   1.000
_cell.length_c   1.000
_cell.angle_alpha   90.00
_cell.angle_beta   90.00
_cell.angle_gamma   90.00
#
_symmetry.space_group_name_H-M   'P 1'
#
loop_
_entity.id
_entity.type
_entity.pdbx_description
1 polymer ?
#
loop_
_entity_poly.entity_id
_entity_poly.type
_entity_poly.pdbx_seq_one_letter_code
_entity_poly.pdbx_strand_id
1 'polypeptide(L)'
;MSGHTEGRGSATVAAPGSDHPPVTEGEIPASPAGSAGPVRGLVAETQLADYRAAFNASRLAMALVDREGLVVSANEALAALLGAEPDALRSRPAADLVDLASDGRSLLAYGEVLNGRSSCFRCTRRLKHADGHPVWAEVTVAPVPGGGRVLLSVADISDRRELQARLRHLQMHDPVTRLPNRALFFERLSTALDSSSYEHGGTGRIGLCYLDLDGFKAVNDTLGHRVGDRLLTAVASRLTECADRDGRSRGGSHLVARLGGDEFAILVEDSTGTEQLADLARSVLAALQQPFDLSGQRLSVSASIGVVERAADGTTATELMQDADTTLYWAKADGKARWTFFDPERNAHRMTRQALSSSLRPAVERGEFTLEYQPLVCMADGAVRGVEALVRWRHPQFGTLAPNRFIGIAEEDGSIVQLGRWILRTACRQARRWELEHPAEPPLFVSVNVAVRQLWDSDLVTDVAGVLEETGLAPHLLQLELTESAVMGSAGRPLQVLQALSDMGVRIAIDDFGTGYSNLAYLSRLPVSVLKLDGSFVRGFRYDDGTHPNPADETIVEAMVELAHRLGLTVTAECVETAGQAERLRRIGCDTGQGWLYSRAVAPDRIAGMIGISPLSV
;
A
#
# COMPACT_ATOMS: atom_id res chain seq x y z
N MET A 1 7.16 -12.31 -43.25
CA MET A 1 8.05 -11.53 -44.15
C MET A 1 9.43 -11.48 -43.52
N SER A 2 10.38 -12.15 -44.18
CA SER A 2 11.84 -11.96 -44.28
C SER A 2 12.52 -11.04 -43.25
N GLY A 3 13.57 -11.37 -42.49
CA GLY A 3 14.65 -12.35 -42.71
C GLY A 3 15.79 -11.73 -43.53
N HIS A 4 16.88 -11.27 -42.87
CA HIS A 4 18.22 -11.22 -43.46
C HIS A 4 19.34 -11.19 -42.42
N THR A 5 20.25 -12.14 -42.60
CA THR A 5 21.52 -12.40 -41.93
C THR A 5 22.70 -12.01 -42.84
N GLU A 6 23.85 -11.82 -42.19
CA GLU A 6 25.24 -12.06 -42.64
C GLU A 6 26.11 -10.96 -43.29
N GLY A 7 27.34 -10.86 -42.76
CA GLY A 7 28.49 -10.19 -43.36
C GLY A 7 29.70 -10.01 -42.42
N ARG A 8 30.52 -11.06 -42.24
CA ARG A 8 31.85 -11.04 -41.59
C ARG A 8 32.92 -10.36 -42.47
N GLY A 9 33.97 -9.77 -41.87
CA GLY A 9 35.23 -9.47 -42.57
C GLY A 9 36.28 -8.70 -41.76
N SER A 10 37.35 -9.40 -41.37
CA SER A 10 38.53 -8.99 -40.58
C SER A 10 39.49 -8.02 -41.27
N ALA A 11 40.15 -7.12 -40.50
CA ALA A 11 41.50 -6.64 -40.79
C ALA A 11 42.23 -6.13 -39.52
N THR A 12 43.30 -6.83 -39.16
CA THR A 12 44.33 -6.49 -38.17
C THR A 12 45.25 -5.38 -38.72
N VAL A 13 45.80 -4.47 -37.89
CA VAL A 13 47.23 -4.04 -37.86
C VAL A 13 47.49 -3.03 -36.72
N ALA A 14 48.57 -3.36 -35.99
CA ALA A 14 49.49 -2.66 -35.08
C ALA A 14 49.37 -1.16 -34.69
N ALA A 15 49.78 -0.92 -33.44
CA ALA A 15 49.98 0.35 -32.75
C ALA A 15 51.33 1.03 -33.06
N PRO A 16 51.42 2.35 -32.82
CA PRO A 16 52.58 3.02 -32.20
C PRO A 16 52.11 3.72 -30.90
N GLY A 17 52.87 3.81 -29.81
CA GLY A 17 54.22 4.35 -29.68
C GLY A 17 54.13 5.49 -28.66
N SER A 18 54.68 5.28 -27.46
CA SER A 18 54.60 6.14 -26.28
C SER A 18 55.63 7.28 -26.32
N ASP A 19 55.17 8.53 -26.23
CA ASP A 19 56.01 9.72 -26.03
C ASP A 19 56.13 10.05 -24.53
N HIS A 20 57.36 9.99 -24.01
CA HIS A 20 57.78 10.64 -22.77
C HIS A 20 58.90 11.64 -23.10
N PRO A 21 58.89 12.86 -22.51
CA PRO A 21 59.90 13.88 -22.78
C PRO A 21 61.23 13.62 -22.02
N PRO A 22 62.35 14.20 -22.48
CA PRO A 22 63.71 13.81 -22.09
C PRO A 22 64.21 14.59 -20.87
N VAL A 23 65.03 13.93 -20.05
CA VAL A 23 65.92 14.60 -19.08
C VAL A 23 67.33 14.02 -19.23
N THR A 24 68.11 14.76 -20.00
CA THR A 24 69.55 15.04 -19.95
C THR A 24 70.50 14.01 -19.31
N GLU A 25 71.30 13.37 -20.16
CA GLU A 25 72.55 12.69 -19.84
C GLU A 25 73.61 13.71 -19.41
N GLY A 26 74.24 13.48 -18.25
CA GLY A 26 75.45 14.16 -17.80
C GLY A 26 76.66 13.24 -17.99
N GLU A 27 77.68 13.78 -18.65
CA GLU A 27 78.91 13.12 -19.10
C GLU A 27 79.70 12.40 -17.99
N ILE A 28 80.27 11.25 -18.35
CA ILE A 28 81.22 10.44 -17.60
C ILE A 28 82.64 10.98 -17.86
N PRO A 29 83.43 11.35 -16.82
CA PRO A 29 84.88 11.42 -16.95
C PRO A 29 85.52 10.07 -16.57
N ALA A 30 86.52 9.69 -17.36
CA ALA A 30 87.25 8.44 -17.29
C ALA A 30 87.93 8.14 -15.94
N SER A 31 87.91 6.86 -15.56
CA SER A 31 88.68 6.27 -14.46
C SER A 31 90.20 6.40 -14.66
N PRO A 32 90.98 6.71 -13.62
CA PRO A 32 92.34 6.21 -13.50
C PRO A 32 92.31 4.85 -12.77
N ALA A 33 93.01 3.87 -13.35
CA ALA A 33 93.28 2.59 -12.71
C ALA A 33 94.07 2.79 -11.40
N GLY A 34 93.56 2.26 -10.28
CA GLY A 34 94.24 2.33 -8.98
C GLY A 34 93.71 1.31 -7.98
N SER A 35 94.53 0.29 -7.72
CA SER A 35 94.63 -0.59 -6.53
C SER A 35 93.35 -1.12 -5.85
N ALA A 36 93.22 -2.45 -5.82
CA ALA A 36 92.25 -3.19 -5.04
C ALA A 36 92.53 -3.18 -3.51
N GLY A 37 91.53 -2.75 -2.72
CA GLY A 37 91.37 -2.94 -1.26
C GLY A 37 91.05 -1.63 -0.49
N PRO A 38 90.26 -1.57 0.60
CA PRO A 38 89.29 -2.49 1.21
C PRO A 38 87.84 -1.90 1.15
N VAL A 39 87.11 -2.09 0.05
CA VAL A 39 85.79 -1.43 -0.16
C VAL A 39 84.61 -2.21 0.43
N ARG A 40 84.78 -3.50 0.78
CA ARG A 40 83.67 -4.35 1.29
C ARG A 40 83.22 -4.02 2.73
N GLY A 41 84.08 -3.42 3.57
CA GLY A 41 83.74 -3.06 4.95
C GLY A 41 82.84 -1.82 5.05
N LEU A 42 83.20 -0.75 4.32
CA LEU A 42 82.43 0.50 4.31
C LEU A 42 81.02 0.34 3.73
N VAL A 43 80.83 -0.51 2.70
CA VAL A 43 79.52 -0.74 2.08
C VAL A 43 78.57 -1.46 3.04
N ALA A 44 79.08 -2.41 3.84
CA ALA A 44 78.27 -3.10 4.85
C ALA A 44 77.90 -2.20 6.04
N GLU A 45 78.81 -1.33 6.49
CA GLU A 45 78.54 -0.35 7.54
C GLU A 45 77.55 0.73 7.09
N THR A 46 77.68 1.22 5.86
CA THR A 46 76.75 2.21 5.27
C THR A 46 75.36 1.61 5.09
N GLN A 47 75.25 0.37 4.58
CA GLN A 47 73.96 -0.32 4.46
C GLN A 47 73.28 -0.57 5.83
N LEU A 48 74.03 -0.95 6.87
CA LEU A 48 73.50 -1.11 8.22
C LEU A 48 73.02 0.22 8.82
N ALA A 49 73.72 1.32 8.52
CA ALA A 49 73.29 2.67 8.90
C ALA A 49 71.99 3.06 8.18
N ASP A 50 71.87 2.78 6.88
CA ASP A 50 70.69 3.07 6.08
C ASP A 50 69.45 2.27 6.54
N TYR A 51 69.60 0.98 6.86
CA TYR A 51 68.50 0.18 7.40
C TYR A 51 68.03 0.66 8.79
N ARG A 52 68.96 1.08 9.67
CA ARG A 52 68.63 1.65 10.98
C ARG A 52 67.94 3.02 10.83
N ALA A 53 68.44 3.85 9.92
CA ALA A 53 67.83 5.13 9.60
C ALA A 53 66.40 4.93 9.06
N ALA A 54 66.19 3.98 8.15
CA ALA A 54 64.87 3.65 7.62
C ALA A 54 63.92 3.09 8.69
N PHE A 55 64.40 2.24 9.60
CA PHE A 55 63.62 1.68 10.70
C PHE A 55 63.15 2.77 11.69
N ASN A 56 64.04 3.72 12.02
CA ASN A 56 63.73 4.83 12.93
C ASN A 56 62.91 5.94 12.26
N ALA A 57 63.15 6.24 10.98
CA ALA A 57 62.39 7.22 10.23
C ALA A 57 60.98 6.73 9.83
N SER A 58 60.71 5.42 9.97
CA SER A 58 59.40 4.85 9.68
C SER A 58 58.34 5.36 10.65
N ARG A 59 57.19 5.78 10.10
CA ARG A 59 56.01 6.17 10.88
C ARG A 59 55.20 4.96 11.39
N LEU A 60 55.51 3.76 10.91
CA LEU A 60 54.90 2.54 11.42
C LEU A 60 55.60 2.13 12.71
N ALA A 61 54.85 1.91 13.78
CA ALA A 61 55.39 1.42 15.05
C ALA A 61 55.94 0.01 14.87
N MET A 62 57.24 -0.19 15.11
CA MET A 62 57.93 -1.44 14.88
C MET A 62 58.89 -1.79 16.00
N ALA A 63 59.02 -3.09 16.27
CA ALA A 63 60.05 -3.65 17.13
C ALA A 63 60.64 -4.92 16.52
N LEU A 64 61.95 -5.09 16.69
CA LEU A 64 62.64 -6.33 16.45
C LEU A 64 62.65 -7.15 17.73
N VAL A 65 62.22 -8.41 17.65
CA VAL A 65 62.06 -9.30 18.80
C VAL A 65 62.92 -10.55 18.59
N ASP A 66 63.60 -11.01 19.64
CA ASP A 66 64.39 -12.25 19.62
C ASP A 66 63.53 -13.52 19.75
N ARG A 67 64.17 -14.69 19.84
CA ARG A 67 63.46 -15.98 19.89
C ARG A 67 62.78 -16.23 21.22
N GLU A 68 63.28 -15.57 22.25
CA GLU A 68 62.78 -15.58 23.62
C GLU A 68 61.58 -14.63 23.79
N GLY A 69 61.23 -13.86 22.75
CA GLY A 69 60.09 -12.94 22.75
C GLY A 69 60.41 -11.58 23.36
N LEU A 70 61.68 -11.24 23.55
CA LEU A 70 62.13 -9.96 24.12
C LEU A 70 62.44 -8.95 23.02
N VAL A 71 62.06 -7.70 23.25
CA VAL A 71 62.33 -6.59 22.33
C VAL A 71 63.83 -6.29 22.30
N VAL A 72 64.47 -6.51 21.15
CA VAL A 72 65.88 -6.18 20.88
C VAL A 72 66.04 -4.70 20.55
N SER A 73 65.09 -4.15 19.78
CA SER A 73 65.07 -2.75 19.35
C SER A 73 63.65 -2.33 19.03
N ALA A 74 63.25 -1.12 19.41
CA ALA A 74 61.99 -0.49 19.03
C ALA A 74 62.29 0.85 18.35
N ASN A 75 61.47 1.24 17.36
CA ASN A 75 61.59 2.57 16.77
C ASN A 75 60.79 3.61 17.59
N GLU A 76 61.04 4.89 17.31
CA GLU A 76 60.36 6.00 17.98
C GLU A 76 58.84 5.96 17.81
N ALA A 77 58.34 5.46 16.68
CA ALA A 77 56.91 5.33 16.43
C ALA A 77 56.22 4.35 17.40
N LEU A 78 56.86 3.21 17.75
CA LEU A 78 56.31 2.28 18.75
C LEU A 78 56.35 2.85 20.16
N ALA A 79 57.43 3.55 20.48
CA ALA A 79 57.59 4.24 21.75
C ALA A 79 56.48 5.30 21.94
N ALA A 80 56.23 6.12 20.92
CA ALA A 80 55.16 7.11 20.91
C ALA A 80 53.76 6.46 21.00
N LEU A 81 53.50 5.37 20.27
CA LEU A 81 52.19 4.68 20.30
C LEU A 81 51.85 4.09 21.67
N LEU A 82 52.86 3.70 22.45
CA LEU A 82 52.67 3.16 23.80
C LEU A 82 52.84 4.23 24.90
N GLY A 83 53.26 5.45 24.55
CA GLY A 83 53.58 6.51 25.50
C GLY A 83 54.81 6.22 26.37
N ALA A 84 55.80 5.52 25.82
CA ALA A 84 57.03 5.11 26.51
C ALA A 84 58.28 5.64 25.79
N GLU A 85 59.43 5.62 26.47
CA GLU A 85 60.74 5.90 25.85
C GLU A 85 61.25 4.66 25.07
N PRO A 86 61.89 4.80 23.90
CA PRO A 86 62.35 3.66 23.09
C PRO A 86 63.27 2.71 23.84
N ASP A 87 64.16 3.24 24.69
CA ASP A 87 65.08 2.42 25.49
C ASP A 87 64.39 1.70 26.64
N ALA A 88 63.26 2.22 27.14
CA ALA A 88 62.46 1.55 28.17
C ALA A 88 61.67 0.35 27.62
N LEU A 89 61.55 0.22 26.29
CA LEU A 89 60.93 -0.93 25.64
C LEU A 89 61.90 -2.09 25.42
N ARG A 90 63.22 -1.85 25.46
CA ARG A 90 64.23 -2.91 25.27
C ARG A 90 64.15 -3.96 26.38
N SER A 91 64.40 -5.22 26.02
CA SER A 91 64.40 -6.37 26.92
C SER A 91 63.06 -6.62 27.64
N ARG A 92 61.97 -5.98 27.23
CA ARG A 92 60.62 -6.30 27.69
C ARG A 92 59.98 -7.39 26.82
N PRO A 93 59.10 -8.24 27.37
CA PRO A 93 58.33 -9.20 26.59
C PRO A 93 57.42 -8.47 25.60
N ALA A 94 57.60 -8.72 24.31
CA ALA A 94 56.80 -8.09 23.27
C ALA A 94 55.32 -8.48 23.39
N ALA A 95 55.03 -9.72 23.80
CA ALA A 95 53.67 -10.21 24.00
C ALA A 95 52.88 -9.42 25.06
N ASP A 96 53.54 -8.86 26.07
CA ASP A 96 52.88 -8.05 27.11
C ASP A 96 52.63 -6.62 26.64
N LEU A 97 53.58 -6.05 25.87
CA LEU A 97 53.47 -4.69 25.33
C LEU A 97 52.28 -4.52 24.37
N VAL A 98 51.94 -5.58 23.64
CA VAL A 98 50.84 -5.58 22.67
C VAL A 98 49.65 -6.47 23.09
N ASP A 99 49.56 -6.82 24.38
CA ASP A 99 48.46 -7.58 24.97
C ASP A 99 48.13 -8.89 24.21
N LEU A 100 49.16 -9.62 23.78
CA LEU A 100 49.04 -10.96 23.22
C LEU A 100 48.93 -12.03 24.30
N ALA A 101 49.47 -11.76 25.50
CA ALA A 101 49.44 -12.69 26.63
C ALA A 101 48.04 -12.88 27.25
N SER A 102 47.10 -11.96 27.00
CA SER A 102 45.73 -12.02 27.53
C SER A 102 44.82 -13.02 26.83
N ASP A 103 45.20 -13.51 25.65
CA ASP A 103 44.44 -14.50 24.86
C ASP A 103 45.33 -15.69 24.47
N GLY A 104 45.00 -16.87 25.00
CA GLY A 104 45.79 -18.08 24.80
C GLY A 104 45.95 -18.49 23.33
N ARG A 105 44.98 -18.20 22.46
CA ARG A 105 45.09 -18.52 21.02
C ARG A 105 46.11 -17.63 20.33
N SER A 106 46.11 -16.36 20.65
CA SER A 106 47.05 -15.39 20.07
C SER A 106 48.46 -15.57 20.61
N LEU A 107 48.60 -15.95 21.89
CA LEU A 107 49.90 -16.30 22.46
C LEU A 107 50.50 -17.55 21.79
N LEU A 108 49.69 -18.57 21.52
CA LEU A 108 50.12 -19.76 20.78
C LEU A 108 50.55 -19.43 19.35
N ALA A 109 49.73 -18.69 18.61
CA ALA A 109 50.04 -18.30 17.22
C ALA A 109 51.28 -17.39 17.13
N TYR A 110 51.46 -16.48 18.09
CA TYR A 110 52.67 -15.69 18.24
C TYR A 110 53.91 -16.58 18.48
N GLY A 111 53.80 -17.57 19.37
CA GLY A 111 54.85 -18.55 19.62
C GLY A 111 55.22 -19.39 18.40
N GLU A 112 54.25 -19.74 17.54
CA GLU A 112 54.52 -20.44 16.29
C GLU A 112 55.35 -19.60 15.31
N VAL A 113 55.10 -18.29 15.23
CA VAL A 113 55.91 -17.38 14.41
C VAL A 113 57.32 -17.19 14.98
N LEU A 114 57.46 -17.04 16.30
CA LEU A 114 58.77 -16.97 16.97
C LEU A 114 59.62 -18.22 16.70
N ASN A 115 58.99 -19.39 16.71
CA ASN A 115 59.65 -20.67 16.42
C ASN A 115 59.85 -20.95 14.92
N GLY A 116 59.49 -20.01 14.04
CA GLY A 116 59.60 -20.16 12.59
C GLY A 116 58.67 -21.22 11.98
N ARG A 117 57.63 -21.64 12.71
CA ARG A 117 56.62 -22.61 12.26
C ARG A 117 55.49 -21.97 11.47
N SER A 118 55.34 -20.64 11.59
CA SER A 118 54.38 -19.84 10.83
C SER A 118 55.08 -18.63 10.20
N SER A 119 54.61 -18.22 9.01
CA SER A 119 55.19 -17.13 8.22
C SER A 119 54.65 -15.75 8.60
N CYS A 120 53.50 -15.68 9.28
CA CYS A 120 52.88 -14.43 9.70
C CYS A 120 51.79 -14.70 10.74
N PHE A 121 51.66 -13.79 11.70
CA PHE A 121 50.52 -13.70 12.60
C PHE A 121 49.99 -12.28 12.59
N ARG A 122 48.68 -12.12 12.49
CA ARG A 122 48.02 -10.82 12.54
C ARG A 122 46.77 -10.87 13.42
N CYS A 123 46.64 -9.90 14.31
CA CYS A 123 45.45 -9.77 15.15
C CYS A 123 45.14 -8.30 15.46
N THR A 124 43.91 -8.04 15.89
CA THR A 124 43.52 -6.72 16.41
C THR A 124 43.47 -6.77 17.93
N ARG A 125 44.01 -5.73 18.58
CA ARG A 125 44.06 -5.58 20.04
C ARG A 125 43.66 -4.18 20.48
N ARG A 126 43.20 -4.08 21.72
CA ARG A 126 42.94 -2.80 22.38
C ARG A 126 44.07 -2.56 23.36
N LEU A 127 45.02 -1.73 22.97
CA LEU A 127 46.16 -1.37 23.78
C LEU A 127 45.79 -0.19 24.70
N LYS A 128 46.54 -0.04 25.78
CA LYS A 128 46.44 1.12 26.67
C LYS A 128 47.65 2.01 26.44
N HIS A 129 47.40 3.25 26.04
CA HIS A 129 48.44 4.26 26.01
C HIS A 129 48.79 4.69 27.46
N ALA A 130 49.98 5.24 27.67
CA ALA A 130 50.48 5.59 29.01
C ALA A 130 49.64 6.67 29.75
N ASP A 131 48.92 7.52 29.02
CA ASP A 131 47.98 8.51 29.57
C ASP A 131 46.58 7.92 29.92
N GLY A 132 46.37 6.62 29.68
CA GLY A 132 45.15 5.90 30.00
C GLY A 132 44.10 5.81 28.89
N HIS A 133 44.28 6.45 27.73
CA HIS A 133 43.32 6.28 26.63
C HIS A 133 43.53 4.95 25.88
N PRO A 134 42.43 4.32 25.40
CA PRO A 134 42.51 3.08 24.66
C PRO A 134 42.85 3.30 23.18
N VAL A 135 43.77 2.51 22.64
CA VAL A 135 44.15 2.53 21.23
C VAL A 135 43.80 1.19 20.59
N TRP A 136 43.04 1.22 19.49
CA TRP A 136 42.83 0.01 18.68
C TRP A 136 44.01 -0.20 17.76
N ALA A 137 44.74 -1.29 17.95
CA ALA A 137 45.94 -1.61 17.19
C ALA A 137 45.78 -2.90 16.37
N GLU A 138 46.24 -2.88 15.14
CA GLU A 138 46.51 -4.09 14.36
C GLU A 138 47.97 -4.49 14.56
N VAL A 139 48.17 -5.66 15.15
CA VAL A 139 49.49 -6.22 15.47
C VAL A 139 49.82 -7.27 14.44
N THR A 140 50.95 -7.10 13.75
CA THR A 140 51.48 -8.06 12.77
C THR A 140 52.87 -8.51 13.20
N VAL A 141 53.08 -9.83 13.25
CA VAL A 141 54.36 -10.46 13.59
C VAL A 141 54.80 -11.31 12.41
N ALA A 142 55.99 -11.04 11.89
CA ALA A 142 56.57 -11.79 10.77
C ALA A 142 58.05 -12.10 11.02
N PRO A 143 58.56 -13.27 10.59
CA PRO A 143 59.96 -13.61 10.74
C PRO A 143 60.84 -12.72 9.84
N VAL A 144 61.99 -12.29 10.34
CA VAL A 144 62.99 -11.57 9.55
C VAL A 144 63.86 -12.59 8.82
N PRO A 145 63.99 -12.50 7.48
CA PRO A 145 64.79 -13.44 6.70
C PRO A 145 66.24 -13.52 7.20
N GLY A 146 66.75 -14.75 7.39
CA GLY A 146 68.15 -15.00 7.74
C GLY A 146 68.57 -14.65 9.18
N GLY A 147 67.66 -14.14 10.02
CA GLY A 147 68.04 -13.50 11.29
C GLY A 147 67.54 -14.14 12.58
N GLY A 148 66.74 -15.21 12.53
CA GLY A 148 66.20 -15.88 13.73
C GLY A 148 65.40 -14.97 14.67
N ARG A 149 65.02 -13.77 14.21
CA ARG A 149 64.28 -12.72 14.91
C ARG A 149 62.96 -12.50 14.19
N VAL A 150 62.01 -11.88 14.87
CA VAL A 150 60.74 -11.48 14.26
C VAL A 150 60.59 -9.96 14.29
N LEU A 151 59.94 -9.42 13.27
CA LEU A 151 59.51 -8.04 13.21
C LEU A 151 58.07 -7.97 13.73
N LEU A 152 57.89 -7.29 14.84
CA LEU A 152 56.60 -6.81 15.34
C LEU A 152 56.31 -5.47 14.67
N SER A 153 55.13 -5.33 14.09
CA SER A 153 54.62 -4.04 13.62
C SER A 153 53.23 -3.81 14.19
N VAL A 154 52.96 -2.56 14.57
CA VAL A 154 51.74 -2.13 15.22
C VAL A 154 51.19 -0.95 14.43
N ALA A 155 49.97 -1.08 13.91
CA ALA A 155 49.29 0.01 13.24
C ALA A 155 48.11 0.47 14.09
N ASP A 156 48.06 1.77 14.43
CA ASP A 156 46.88 2.36 15.02
C ASP A 156 45.76 2.41 13.97
N ILE A 157 44.64 1.77 14.29
CA ILE A 157 43.45 1.70 13.44
C ILE A 157 42.26 2.42 14.07
N SER A 158 42.46 3.20 15.12
CA SER A 158 41.41 3.90 15.89
C SER A 158 40.62 4.85 15.00
N ASP A 159 41.30 5.79 14.32
CA ASP A 159 40.67 6.74 13.39
C ASP A 159 39.92 6.05 12.25
N ARG A 160 40.51 4.98 11.69
CA ARG A 160 39.89 4.20 10.62
C ARG A 160 38.60 3.53 11.10
N ARG A 161 38.61 2.96 12.30
CA ARG A 161 37.42 2.31 12.89
C ARG A 161 36.36 3.32 13.29
N GLU A 162 36.74 4.47 13.86
CA GLU A 162 35.80 5.54 14.19
C GLU A 162 35.14 6.10 12.93
N LEU A 163 35.94 6.38 11.89
CA LEU A 163 35.42 6.83 10.60
C LEU A 163 34.49 5.77 9.97
N GLN A 164 34.87 4.49 9.99
CA GLN A 164 34.01 3.40 9.51
C GLN A 164 32.71 3.29 10.31
N ALA A 165 32.77 3.41 11.64
CA ALA A 165 31.58 3.39 12.49
C ALA A 165 30.66 4.59 12.22
N ARG A 166 31.25 5.78 12.03
CA ARG A 166 30.52 7.01 11.69
C ARG A 166 29.91 6.96 10.29
N LEU A 167 30.64 6.44 9.30
CA LEU A 167 30.14 6.20 7.94
C LEU A 167 29.00 5.19 7.95
N ARG A 168 29.12 4.08 8.70
CA ARG A 168 28.01 3.13 8.90
C ARG A 168 26.82 3.80 9.57
N HIS A 169 27.02 4.61 10.60
CA HIS A 169 25.93 5.32 11.26
C HIS A 169 25.21 6.29 10.29
N LEU A 170 25.95 7.05 9.49
CA LEU A 170 25.42 7.95 8.47
C LEU A 170 24.68 7.22 7.33
N GLN A 171 25.09 6.00 7.01
CA GLN A 171 24.42 5.16 6.02
C GLN A 171 23.13 4.53 6.54
N MET A 172 22.92 4.48 7.86
CA MET A 172 21.83 3.74 8.51
C MET A 172 20.81 4.63 9.22
N HIS A 173 21.04 5.95 9.29
CA HIS A 173 20.15 6.91 9.96
C HIS A 173 19.81 8.09 9.06
N ASP A 174 18.61 8.64 9.22
CA ASP A 174 18.14 9.84 8.55
C ASP A 174 18.88 11.07 9.11
N PRO A 175 19.45 11.95 8.25
CA PRO A 175 20.25 13.08 8.71
C PRO A 175 19.44 14.17 9.43
N VAL A 176 18.12 14.26 9.18
CA VAL A 176 17.24 15.29 9.75
C VAL A 176 16.66 14.84 11.08
N THR A 177 16.08 13.64 11.13
CA THR A 177 15.40 13.12 12.32
C THR A 177 16.29 12.30 13.23
N ARG A 178 17.47 11.86 12.76
CA ARG A 178 18.37 10.91 13.43
C ARG A 178 17.78 9.52 13.66
N LEU A 179 16.56 9.26 13.16
CA LEU A 179 15.95 7.94 13.23
C LEU A 179 16.64 6.97 12.28
N PRO A 180 16.54 5.65 12.53
CA PRO A 180 16.76 4.63 11.51
C PRO A 180 16.18 5.03 10.15
N ASN A 181 16.99 4.91 9.10
CA ASN A 181 16.53 5.16 7.74
C ASN A 181 15.93 3.88 7.13
N ARG A 182 15.50 3.99 5.88
CA ARG A 182 14.96 2.87 5.11
C ARG A 182 15.87 1.65 5.11
N ALA A 183 17.18 1.80 4.97
CA ALA A 183 18.11 0.66 4.92
C ALA A 183 18.13 -0.10 6.25
N LEU A 184 18.28 0.61 7.37
CA LEU A 184 18.29 -0.01 8.70
C LEU A 184 16.92 -0.62 9.06
N PHE A 185 15.83 0.02 8.64
CA PHE A 185 14.49 -0.51 8.84
C PHE A 185 14.29 -1.85 8.12
N PHE A 186 14.67 -1.96 6.84
CA PHE A 186 14.55 -3.21 6.09
C PHE A 186 15.48 -4.31 6.63
N GLU A 187 16.70 -3.97 7.05
CA GLU A 187 17.61 -4.94 7.69
C GLU A 187 16.98 -5.53 8.97
N ARG A 188 16.39 -4.67 9.81
CA ARG A 188 15.69 -5.07 11.03
C ARG A 188 14.42 -5.86 10.74
N LEU A 189 13.61 -5.43 9.78
CA LEU A 189 12.41 -6.13 9.36
C LEU A 189 12.73 -7.54 8.84
N SER A 190 13.76 -7.68 8.00
CA SER A 190 14.21 -9.00 7.52
C SER A 190 14.70 -9.88 8.67
N THR A 191 15.48 -9.31 9.60
CA THR A 191 15.95 -10.05 10.78
C THR A 191 14.79 -10.52 11.66
N ALA A 192 13.76 -9.68 11.84
CA ALA A 192 12.57 -10.02 12.58
C ALA A 192 11.72 -11.09 11.86
N LEU A 193 11.73 -11.15 10.53
CA LEU A 193 10.98 -12.16 9.78
C LEU A 193 11.71 -13.52 9.69
N ASP A 194 13.02 -13.56 9.96
CA ASP A 194 13.81 -14.79 9.89
C ASP A 194 13.43 -15.80 11.00
N SER A 195 13.20 -17.06 10.61
CA SER A 195 12.67 -18.12 11.47
C SER A 195 13.56 -18.52 12.66
N SER A 196 14.87 -18.22 12.62
CA SER A 196 15.82 -18.46 13.73
C SER A 196 15.65 -17.50 14.92
N SER A 197 14.94 -16.38 14.73
CA SER A 197 14.69 -15.38 15.77
C SER A 197 13.66 -15.83 16.81
N TYR A 198 12.80 -16.81 16.49
CA TYR A 198 11.68 -17.24 17.34
C TYR A 198 11.96 -18.48 18.20
N GLU A 199 13.07 -19.20 17.98
CA GLU A 199 13.47 -20.36 18.80
C GLU A 199 13.78 -19.99 20.26
N HIS A 200 13.86 -18.70 20.59
CA HIS A 200 14.18 -18.16 21.92
C HIS A 200 12.96 -17.59 22.69
N GLY A 201 11.72 -17.86 22.26
CA GLY A 201 10.51 -17.59 23.07
C GLY A 201 9.69 -16.34 22.72
N GLY A 202 9.85 -15.80 21.49
CA GLY A 202 9.00 -14.72 20.96
C GLY A 202 7.60 -15.18 20.53
N THR A 203 6.70 -14.24 20.20
CA THR A 203 5.30 -14.56 19.83
C THR A 203 5.14 -15.10 18.41
N GLY A 204 6.18 -15.02 17.57
CA GLY A 204 6.11 -15.44 16.16
C GLY A 204 5.33 -14.47 15.27
N ARG A 205 5.00 -13.29 15.78
CA ARG A 205 4.13 -12.30 15.13
C ARG A 205 4.79 -10.94 15.04
N ILE A 206 4.53 -10.25 13.94
CA ILE A 206 5.13 -8.96 13.62
C ILE A 206 4.04 -7.94 13.34
N GLY A 207 4.24 -6.74 13.87
CA GLY A 207 3.35 -5.60 13.68
C GLY A 207 4.05 -4.46 12.97
N LEU A 208 3.35 -3.82 12.04
CA LEU A 208 3.84 -2.65 11.32
C LEU A 208 2.78 -1.54 11.31
N CYS A 209 3.13 -0.39 11.86
CA CYS A 209 2.40 0.85 11.66
C CYS A 209 3.16 1.71 10.65
N TYR A 210 2.59 1.94 9.47
CA TYR A 210 3.14 2.80 8.43
C TYR A 210 2.38 4.13 8.38
N LEU A 211 3.08 5.25 8.43
CA LEU A 211 2.52 6.57 8.68
C LEU A 211 2.95 7.57 7.61
N ASP A 212 2.06 8.49 7.29
CA ASP A 212 2.35 9.63 6.42
C ASP A 212 1.68 10.90 6.99
N LEU A 213 2.42 12.01 6.99
CA LEU A 213 1.93 13.28 7.49
C LEU A 213 1.02 13.97 6.46
N ASP A 214 -0.25 14.16 6.80
CA ASP A 214 -1.22 14.74 5.90
C ASP A 214 -0.86 16.21 5.60
N GLY A 215 -0.62 16.52 4.32
CA GLY A 215 -0.42 17.91 3.88
C GLY A 215 0.95 18.50 4.21
N PHE A 216 1.95 17.68 4.54
CA PHE A 216 3.32 18.15 4.81
C PHE A 216 3.91 18.98 3.66
N LYS A 217 3.61 18.65 2.40
CA LYS A 217 4.01 19.45 1.23
C LYS A 217 3.53 20.91 1.33
N ALA A 218 2.28 21.14 1.73
CA ALA A 218 1.74 22.49 1.89
C ALA A 218 2.46 23.28 2.99
N VAL A 219 2.92 22.60 4.06
CA VAL A 219 3.74 23.20 5.10
C VAL A 219 5.09 23.65 4.54
N ASN A 220 5.76 22.81 3.75
CA ASN A 220 7.02 23.19 3.09
C ASN A 220 6.84 24.35 2.11
N ASP A 221 5.78 24.32 1.31
CA ASP A 221 5.52 25.34 0.30
C ASP A 221 5.17 26.70 0.94
N THR A 222 4.52 26.70 2.11
CA THR A 222 4.06 27.92 2.80
C THR A 222 5.09 28.49 3.79
N LEU A 223 5.75 27.62 4.57
CA LEU A 223 6.61 28.01 5.70
C LEU A 223 8.10 27.72 5.45
N GLY A 224 8.42 27.06 4.34
CA GLY A 224 9.78 26.74 3.92
C GLY A 224 10.35 25.46 4.54
N HIS A 225 11.32 24.86 3.83
CA HIS A 225 11.94 23.58 4.21
C HIS A 225 12.55 23.56 5.60
N ARG A 226 13.09 24.69 6.10
CA ARG A 226 13.66 24.74 7.47
C ARG A 226 12.62 24.50 8.57
N VAL A 227 11.37 24.93 8.35
CA VAL A 227 10.26 24.68 9.29
C VAL A 227 9.77 23.24 9.13
N GLY A 228 9.70 22.74 7.90
CA GLY A 228 9.41 21.34 7.61
C GLY A 228 10.38 20.37 8.27
N ASP A 229 11.69 20.62 8.20
CA ASP A 229 12.71 19.79 8.86
C ASP A 229 12.53 19.78 10.38
N ARG A 230 12.25 20.94 10.98
CA ARG A 230 11.94 21.03 12.43
C ARG A 230 10.68 20.27 12.80
N LEU A 231 9.65 20.32 11.96
CA LEU A 231 8.44 19.54 12.13
C LEU A 231 8.72 18.05 12.08
N LEU A 232 9.50 17.59 11.10
CA LEU A 232 9.91 16.18 10.98
C LEU A 232 10.71 15.72 12.21
N THR A 233 11.63 16.53 12.72
CA THR A 233 12.35 16.23 13.97
C THR A 233 11.39 16.13 15.16
N ALA A 234 10.43 17.05 15.28
CA ALA A 234 9.46 17.03 16.39
C ALA A 234 8.49 15.84 16.30
N VAL A 235 8.04 15.49 15.09
CA VAL A 235 7.25 14.29 14.81
C VAL A 235 8.04 13.05 15.21
N ALA A 236 9.29 12.93 14.78
CA ALA A 236 10.16 11.83 15.14
C ALA A 236 10.28 11.65 16.66
N SER A 237 10.49 12.73 17.41
CA SER A 237 10.54 12.67 18.88
C SER A 237 9.24 12.15 19.49
N ARG A 238 8.07 12.64 19.05
CA ARG A 238 6.77 12.15 19.56
C ARG A 238 6.53 10.68 19.22
N LEU A 239 6.90 10.25 18.01
CA LEU A 239 6.77 8.85 17.60
C LEU A 239 7.64 7.94 18.48
N THR A 240 8.90 8.34 18.73
CA THR A 240 9.79 7.60 19.64
C THR A 240 9.24 7.55 21.06
N GLU A 241 8.70 8.65 21.60
CA GLU A 241 8.07 8.64 22.92
C GLU A 241 6.86 7.71 23.01
N CYS A 242 5.99 7.70 21.99
CA CYS A 242 4.85 6.77 21.93
C CYS A 242 5.32 5.31 21.88
N ALA A 243 6.29 5.02 21.00
CA ALA A 243 6.87 3.69 20.82
C ALA A 243 7.57 3.19 22.09
N ASP A 244 8.33 4.04 22.76
CA ASP A 244 9.02 3.73 24.02
C ASP A 244 8.03 3.45 25.16
N ARG A 245 6.92 4.19 25.24
CA ARG A 245 5.92 4.00 26.30
C ARG A 245 5.19 2.67 26.13
N ASP A 246 4.85 2.29 24.89
CA ASP A 246 4.24 0.98 24.61
C ASP A 246 5.23 -0.15 24.90
N GLY A 247 6.45 -0.04 24.38
CA GLY A 247 7.51 -1.04 24.55
C GLY A 247 7.89 -1.27 26.02
N ARG A 248 8.09 -0.20 26.81
CA ARG A 248 8.40 -0.31 28.25
C ARG A 248 7.28 -0.95 29.06
N SER A 249 6.03 -0.73 28.68
CA SER A 249 4.88 -1.33 29.36
C SER A 249 4.79 -2.84 29.12
N ARG A 250 5.43 -3.35 28.06
CA ARG A 250 5.31 -4.73 27.57
C ARG A 250 6.63 -5.49 27.48
N GLY A 251 7.74 -4.92 27.93
CA GLY A 251 9.05 -5.59 28.03
C GLY A 251 9.88 -5.63 26.74
N GLY A 252 9.57 -4.80 25.74
CA GLY A 252 10.26 -4.74 24.44
C GLY A 252 10.63 -3.32 24.00
N SER A 253 11.30 -3.19 22.85
CA SER A 253 11.59 -1.90 22.21
C SER A 253 11.09 -1.90 20.77
N HIS A 254 10.20 -0.98 20.43
CA HIS A 254 9.74 -0.82 19.04
C HIS A 254 10.73 0.03 18.25
N LEU A 255 10.96 -0.34 16.99
CA LEU A 255 11.85 0.43 16.10
C LEU A 255 11.03 1.49 15.37
N VAL A 256 11.37 2.76 15.58
CA VAL A 256 10.81 3.88 14.82
C VAL A 256 11.79 4.28 13.72
N ALA A 257 11.32 4.36 12.48
CA ALA A 257 12.14 4.70 11.32
C ALA A 257 11.48 5.78 10.46
N ARG A 258 12.30 6.50 9.69
CA ARG A 258 11.84 7.39 8.61
C ARG A 258 12.23 6.78 7.27
N LEU A 259 11.24 6.48 6.43
CA LEU A 259 11.49 5.80 5.16
C LEU A 259 11.83 6.78 4.02
N GLY A 260 11.38 8.02 4.13
CA GLY A 260 11.65 9.11 3.19
C GLY A 260 10.57 10.18 3.28
N GLY A 261 10.84 11.40 2.80
CA GLY A 261 9.82 12.46 2.77
C GLY A 261 9.12 12.68 4.11
N ASP A 262 7.80 12.56 4.12
CA ASP A 262 6.87 12.61 5.25
C ASP A 262 6.46 11.22 5.79
N GLU A 263 7.12 10.16 5.34
CA GLU A 263 6.78 8.77 5.67
C GLU A 263 7.61 8.22 6.84
N PHE A 264 6.90 7.65 7.81
CA PHE A 264 7.47 7.02 9.01
C PHE A 264 6.94 5.60 9.18
N ALA A 265 7.71 4.75 9.86
CA ALA A 265 7.31 3.39 10.18
C ALA A 265 7.62 3.08 11.64
N ILE A 266 6.73 2.34 12.30
CA ILE A 266 6.97 1.75 13.62
C ILE A 266 6.87 0.24 13.47
N LEU A 267 7.97 -0.45 13.73
CA LEU A 267 8.05 -1.90 13.75
C LEU A 267 7.89 -2.41 15.18
N VAL A 268 6.90 -3.27 15.37
CA VAL A 268 6.62 -3.98 16.61
C VAL A 268 7.09 -5.43 16.45
N GLU A 269 8.30 -5.68 16.94
CA GLU A 269 8.83 -7.04 17.12
C GLU A 269 8.03 -7.73 18.23
N ASP A 270 7.73 -9.02 18.07
CA ASP A 270 6.93 -9.83 19.00
C ASP A 270 5.54 -9.24 19.33
N SER A 271 4.79 -8.92 18.28
CA SER A 271 3.41 -8.44 18.43
C SER A 271 2.56 -9.46 19.19
N THR A 272 1.79 -8.96 20.16
CA THR A 272 0.82 -9.78 20.93
C THR A 272 -0.55 -9.87 20.25
N GLY A 273 -0.74 -9.16 19.14
CA GLY A 273 -1.94 -9.21 18.32
C GLY A 273 -2.38 -7.83 17.81
N THR A 274 -3.50 -7.83 17.09
CA THR A 274 -4.06 -6.62 16.46
C THR A 274 -4.46 -5.55 17.48
N GLU A 275 -4.93 -5.93 18.67
CA GLU A 275 -5.34 -4.97 19.70
C GLU A 275 -4.18 -4.07 20.17
N GLN A 276 -2.97 -4.63 20.37
CA GLN A 276 -1.76 -3.87 20.69
C GLN A 276 -1.46 -2.82 19.62
N LEU A 277 -1.52 -3.21 18.35
CA LEU A 277 -1.24 -2.30 17.25
C LEU A 277 -2.32 -1.22 17.11
N ALA A 278 -3.57 -1.55 17.45
CA ALA A 278 -4.67 -0.59 17.47
C ALA A 278 -4.45 0.48 18.55
N ASP A 279 -4.04 0.06 19.75
CA ASP A 279 -3.70 0.96 20.85
C ASP A 279 -2.52 1.88 20.51
N LEU A 280 -1.46 1.30 19.92
CA LEU A 280 -0.30 2.05 19.48
C LEU A 280 -0.69 3.08 18.40
N ALA A 281 -1.46 2.68 17.39
CA ALA A 281 -1.92 3.59 16.33
C ALA A 281 -2.81 4.72 16.87
N ARG A 282 -3.72 4.42 17.81
CA ARG A 282 -4.54 5.43 18.51
C ARG A 282 -3.67 6.42 19.29
N SER A 283 -2.71 5.90 20.07
CA SER A 283 -1.79 6.70 20.88
C SER A 283 -0.96 7.64 20.02
N VAL A 284 -0.39 7.11 18.93
CA VAL A 284 0.40 7.88 17.97
C VAL A 284 -0.44 8.96 17.30
N LEU A 285 -1.63 8.61 16.79
CA LEU A 285 -2.51 9.59 16.15
C LEU A 285 -2.89 10.73 17.10
N ALA A 286 -3.27 10.40 18.34
CA ALA A 286 -3.59 11.39 19.38
C ALA A 286 -2.39 12.29 19.73
N ALA A 287 -1.19 11.73 19.79
CA ALA A 287 0.04 12.48 20.05
C ALA A 287 0.41 13.42 18.89
N LEU A 288 0.19 13.01 17.63
CA LEU A 288 0.44 13.85 16.46
C LEU A 288 -0.60 14.96 16.29
N GLN A 289 -1.85 14.73 16.70
CA GLN A 289 -2.90 15.77 16.68
C GLN A 289 -2.66 16.93 17.64
N GLN A 290 -1.79 16.76 18.65
CA GLN A 290 -1.40 17.87 19.52
C GLN A 290 -0.64 18.93 18.70
N PRO A 291 -0.88 20.24 18.92
CA PRO A 291 -0.17 21.27 18.19
C PRO A 291 1.36 21.22 18.42
N PHE A 292 2.15 21.52 17.40
CA PHE A 292 3.60 21.65 17.46
C PHE A 292 3.98 23.13 17.57
N ASP A 293 4.71 23.48 18.62
CA ASP A 293 5.23 24.84 18.79
C ASP A 293 6.61 24.95 18.12
N LEU A 294 6.63 25.48 16.89
CA LEU A 294 7.83 25.61 16.06
C LEU A 294 8.14 27.08 15.81
N SER A 295 9.28 27.55 16.33
CA SER A 295 9.78 28.92 16.09
C SER A 295 8.79 30.05 16.47
N GLY A 296 7.98 29.84 17.52
CA GLY A 296 6.98 30.80 17.98
C GLY A 296 5.63 30.72 17.25
N GLN A 297 5.45 29.77 16.33
CA GLN A 297 4.18 29.47 15.67
C GLN A 297 3.65 28.12 16.13
N ARG A 298 2.32 28.01 16.26
CA ARG A 298 1.63 26.77 16.65
C ARG A 298 1.04 26.12 15.41
N LEU A 299 1.53 24.93 15.05
CA LEU A 299 1.14 24.19 13.85
C LEU A 299 0.40 22.91 14.22
N SER A 300 -0.76 22.69 13.61
CA SER A 300 -1.50 21.44 13.74
C SER A 300 -1.33 20.63 12.46
N VAL A 301 -0.86 19.40 12.61
CA VAL A 301 -0.77 18.42 11.51
C VAL A 301 -1.50 17.15 11.90
N SER A 302 -2.01 16.43 10.92
CA SER A 302 -2.57 15.09 11.11
C SER A 302 -1.70 14.06 10.40
N ALA A 303 -1.94 12.78 10.69
CA ALA A 303 -1.31 11.69 10.00
C ALA A 303 -2.35 10.65 9.60
N SER A 304 -2.09 10.00 8.47
CA SER A 304 -2.77 8.78 8.08
C SER A 304 -1.88 7.59 8.45
N ILE A 305 -2.46 6.50 8.97
CA ILE A 305 -1.71 5.34 9.46
C ILE A 305 -2.29 4.04 8.88
N GLY A 306 -1.47 3.26 8.18
CA GLY A 306 -1.75 1.87 7.81
C GLY A 306 -1.20 0.91 8.85
N VAL A 307 -2.02 -0.01 9.34
CA VAL A 307 -1.63 -0.96 10.39
C VAL A 307 -1.74 -2.39 9.87
N VAL A 308 -0.65 -3.16 9.96
CA VAL A 308 -0.58 -4.55 9.52
C VAL A 308 -0.07 -5.42 10.65
N GLU A 309 -0.69 -6.57 10.85
CA GLU A 309 -0.26 -7.60 11.79
C GLU A 309 -0.27 -8.95 11.09
N ARG A 310 0.82 -9.71 11.20
CA ARG A 310 0.94 -11.03 10.58
C ARG A 310 1.82 -11.97 11.41
N ALA A 311 1.63 -13.27 11.17
CA ALA A 311 2.64 -14.26 11.54
C ALA A 311 3.91 -14.02 10.71
N ALA A 312 5.08 -14.09 11.34
CA ALA A 312 6.35 -13.92 10.66
C ALA A 312 6.66 -15.09 9.70
N ASP A 313 6.22 -16.29 10.07
CA ASP A 313 6.34 -17.47 9.21
C ASP A 313 5.57 -17.27 7.89
N GLY A 314 6.26 -17.48 6.77
CA GLY A 314 5.72 -17.33 5.42
C GLY A 314 5.45 -15.89 4.97
N THR A 315 5.78 -14.86 5.76
CA THR A 315 5.60 -13.45 5.38
C THR A 315 6.91 -12.83 4.92
N THR A 316 6.93 -12.24 3.73
CA THR A 316 8.10 -11.49 3.26
C THR A 316 8.05 -10.01 3.65
N ALA A 317 9.22 -9.38 3.79
CA ALA A 317 9.31 -7.94 4.08
C ALA A 317 8.60 -7.09 3.01
N THR A 318 8.66 -7.53 1.74
CA THR A 318 8.00 -6.87 0.62
C THR A 318 6.47 -6.92 0.73
N GLU A 319 5.90 -8.09 1.04
CA GLU A 319 4.45 -8.25 1.21
C GLU A 319 3.94 -7.43 2.40
N LEU A 320 4.63 -7.47 3.54
CA LEU A 320 4.23 -6.70 4.72
C LEU A 320 4.23 -5.19 4.44
N MET A 321 5.24 -4.70 3.73
CA MET A 321 5.32 -3.29 3.33
C MET A 321 4.25 -2.91 2.30
N GLN A 322 3.95 -3.79 1.35
CA GLN A 322 2.90 -3.56 0.36
C GLN A 322 1.52 -3.49 1.02
N ASP A 323 1.24 -4.39 1.96
CA ASP A 323 0.00 -4.38 2.74
C ASP A 323 -0.10 -3.09 3.58
N ALA A 324 1.01 -2.63 4.15
CA ALA A 324 1.03 -1.41 4.97
C ALA A 324 0.80 -0.15 4.13
N ASP A 325 1.42 -0.05 2.96
CA ASP A 325 1.19 1.04 1.99
C ASP A 325 -0.26 1.06 1.48
N THR A 326 -0.79 -0.12 1.15
CA THR A 326 -2.19 -0.28 0.73
C THR A 326 -3.16 0.21 1.81
N THR A 327 -2.88 -0.14 3.06
CA THR A 327 -3.69 0.24 4.22
C THR A 327 -3.58 1.74 4.52
N LEU A 328 -2.38 2.30 4.39
CA LEU A 328 -2.14 3.74 4.53
C LEU A 328 -2.92 4.53 3.48
N TYR A 329 -2.95 4.05 2.23
CA TYR A 329 -3.79 4.63 1.19
C TYR A 329 -5.27 4.58 1.59
N TRP A 330 -5.77 3.49 2.19
CA TRP A 330 -7.16 3.42 2.65
C TRP A 330 -7.45 4.47 3.73
N ALA A 331 -6.56 4.65 4.69
CA ALA A 331 -6.69 5.71 5.69
C ALA A 331 -6.80 7.10 5.05
N LYS A 332 -6.02 7.36 4.00
CA LYS A 332 -6.09 8.62 3.24
C LYS A 332 -7.41 8.77 2.47
N ALA A 333 -7.86 7.72 1.80
CA ALA A 333 -9.08 7.73 1.00
C ALA A 333 -10.35 7.89 1.85
N ASP A 334 -10.38 7.31 3.05
CA ASP A 334 -11.55 7.35 3.93
C ASP A 334 -11.71 8.71 4.65
N GLY A 335 -10.79 9.66 4.43
CA GLY A 335 -10.90 11.03 4.96
C GLY A 335 -9.69 11.53 5.75
N LYS A 336 -8.53 10.84 5.69
CA LYS A 336 -7.28 11.20 6.38
C LYS A 336 -7.41 11.27 7.90
N ALA A 337 -6.34 11.66 8.60
CA ALA A 337 -6.30 11.86 10.06
C ALA A 337 -6.80 10.65 10.87
N ARG A 338 -6.52 9.43 10.40
CA ARG A 338 -7.01 8.18 10.96
C ARG A 338 -6.03 7.05 10.77
N TRP A 339 -6.28 5.95 11.46
CA TRP A 339 -5.60 4.69 11.25
C TRP A 339 -6.58 3.64 10.70
N THR A 340 -6.07 2.71 9.91
CA THR A 340 -6.84 1.62 9.30
C THR A 340 -6.06 0.31 9.47
N PHE A 341 -6.76 -0.81 9.72
CA PHE A 341 -6.16 -2.15 9.67
C PHE A 341 -6.14 -2.71 8.26
N PHE A 342 -5.10 -3.48 7.95
CA PHE A 342 -5.10 -4.30 6.76
C PHE A 342 -6.21 -5.36 6.86
N ASP A 343 -7.02 -5.42 5.81
CA ASP A 343 -8.13 -6.34 5.65
C ASP A 343 -8.00 -6.98 4.25
N PRO A 344 -7.64 -8.27 4.18
CA PRO A 344 -7.49 -8.99 2.92
C PRO A 344 -8.76 -8.94 2.04
N GLU A 345 -9.96 -8.94 2.63
CA GLU A 345 -11.22 -8.87 1.89
C GLU A 345 -11.44 -7.49 1.28
N ARG A 346 -11.10 -6.43 2.02
CA ARG A 346 -11.13 -5.05 1.52
C ARG A 346 -10.17 -4.85 0.33
N ASN A 347 -8.98 -5.47 0.38
CA ASN A 347 -8.03 -5.41 -0.72
C ASN A 347 -8.54 -6.12 -1.98
N ALA A 348 -9.07 -7.34 -1.83
CA ALA A 348 -9.66 -8.10 -2.93
C ALA A 348 -10.83 -7.35 -3.56
N HIS A 349 -11.71 -6.75 -2.76
CA HIS A 349 -12.86 -5.98 -3.24
C HIS A 349 -12.44 -4.77 -4.08
N ARG A 350 -11.37 -4.05 -3.68
CA ARG A 350 -10.84 -2.91 -4.45
C ARG A 350 -10.18 -3.32 -5.76
N MET A 351 -9.42 -4.42 -5.77
CA MET A 351 -8.84 -4.93 -7.03
C MET A 351 -9.94 -5.34 -8.01
N THR A 352 -10.98 -6.05 -7.53
CA THR A 352 -12.16 -6.36 -8.35
C THR A 352 -12.84 -5.08 -8.85
N ARG A 353 -13.03 -4.08 -7.97
CA ARG A 353 -13.66 -2.80 -8.33
C ARG A 353 -12.88 -2.06 -9.42
N GLN A 354 -11.54 -2.02 -9.31
CA GLN A 354 -10.68 -1.38 -10.31
C GLN A 354 -10.73 -2.12 -11.64
N ALA A 355 -10.70 -3.46 -11.63
CA ALA A 355 -10.86 -4.26 -12.83
C ALA A 355 -12.20 -3.98 -13.52
N LEU A 356 -13.30 -3.95 -12.76
CA LEU A 356 -14.64 -3.64 -13.27
C LEU A 356 -14.75 -2.20 -13.81
N SER A 357 -14.18 -1.20 -13.13
CA SER A 357 -14.18 0.19 -13.62
C SER A 357 -13.44 0.32 -14.96
N SER A 358 -12.29 -0.33 -15.10
CA SER A 358 -11.53 -0.29 -16.35
C SER A 358 -12.22 -0.99 -17.53
N SER A 359 -13.11 -1.96 -17.26
CA SER A 359 -13.80 -2.75 -18.28
C SER A 359 -15.21 -2.28 -18.61
N LEU A 360 -15.83 -1.45 -17.77
CA LEU A 360 -17.23 -1.01 -17.87
C LEU A 360 -17.57 -0.33 -19.20
N ARG A 361 -16.83 0.73 -19.54
CA ARG A 361 -17.09 1.51 -20.76
C ARG A 361 -16.89 0.67 -22.03
N PRO A 362 -15.76 -0.06 -22.19
CA PRO A 362 -15.60 -0.96 -23.32
C PRO A 362 -16.61 -2.12 -23.36
N ALA A 363 -17.13 -2.58 -22.22
CA ALA A 363 -18.09 -3.68 -22.15
C ALA A 363 -19.44 -3.35 -22.80
N VAL A 364 -19.86 -2.08 -22.76
CA VAL A 364 -21.08 -1.62 -23.46
C VAL A 364 -20.90 -1.78 -24.97
N GLU A 365 -19.74 -1.41 -25.50
CA GLU A 365 -19.42 -1.51 -26.94
C GLU A 365 -19.24 -2.96 -27.39
N ARG A 366 -18.71 -3.82 -26.52
CA ARG A 366 -18.54 -5.26 -26.80
C ARG A 366 -19.81 -6.10 -26.65
N GLY A 367 -20.93 -5.49 -26.26
CA GLY A 367 -22.21 -6.21 -26.12
C GLY A 367 -22.22 -7.22 -24.97
N GLU A 368 -21.49 -6.94 -23.89
CA GLU A 368 -21.41 -7.83 -22.71
C GLU A 368 -22.61 -7.68 -21.76
N PHE A 369 -23.46 -6.67 -21.98
CA PHE A 369 -24.67 -6.45 -21.19
C PHE A 369 -25.87 -7.17 -21.79
N THR A 370 -26.73 -7.70 -20.93
CA THR A 370 -28.01 -8.30 -21.29
C THR A 370 -29.11 -7.84 -20.34
N LEU A 371 -30.35 -7.77 -20.81
CA LEU A 371 -31.51 -7.49 -19.96
C LEU A 371 -32.24 -8.78 -19.62
N GLU A 372 -32.50 -8.96 -18.33
CA GLU A 372 -33.53 -9.87 -17.82
C GLU A 372 -34.76 -9.04 -17.46
N TYR A 373 -35.92 -9.67 -17.43
CA TYR A 373 -37.19 -9.00 -17.22
C TYR A 373 -37.96 -9.68 -16.10
N GLN A 374 -38.45 -8.90 -15.14
CA GLN A 374 -39.31 -9.41 -14.08
C GLN A 374 -40.77 -8.95 -14.33
N PRO A 375 -41.76 -9.85 -14.29
CA PRO A 375 -43.14 -9.48 -14.56
C PRO A 375 -43.77 -8.69 -13.40
N LEU A 376 -44.54 -7.66 -13.76
CA LEU A 376 -45.47 -6.95 -12.90
C LEU A 376 -46.88 -7.47 -13.18
N VAL A 377 -47.48 -8.08 -12.18
CA VAL A 377 -48.77 -8.78 -12.27
C VAL A 377 -49.86 -7.93 -11.65
N CYS A 378 -50.97 -7.73 -12.37
CA CYS A 378 -52.15 -7.05 -11.85
C CYS A 378 -52.79 -7.87 -10.73
N MET A 379 -53.03 -7.25 -9.59
CA MET A 379 -53.59 -7.94 -8.41
C MET A 379 -55.06 -8.34 -8.60
N ALA A 380 -55.79 -7.67 -9.50
CA ALA A 380 -57.23 -7.90 -9.70
C ALA A 380 -57.53 -9.15 -10.54
N ASP A 381 -56.80 -9.35 -11.64
CA ASP A 381 -57.04 -10.41 -12.64
C ASP A 381 -55.87 -11.40 -12.76
N GLY A 382 -54.75 -11.12 -12.08
CA GLY A 382 -53.53 -11.92 -12.19
C GLY A 382 -52.84 -11.80 -13.55
N ALA A 383 -53.24 -10.89 -14.44
CA ALA A 383 -52.58 -10.76 -15.74
C ALA A 383 -51.25 -10.01 -15.63
N VAL A 384 -50.25 -10.40 -16.42
CA VAL A 384 -49.02 -9.60 -16.57
C VAL A 384 -49.37 -8.30 -17.31
N ARG A 385 -49.09 -7.15 -16.70
CA ARG A 385 -49.37 -5.82 -17.29
C ARG A 385 -48.13 -5.04 -17.67
N GLY A 386 -47.01 -5.35 -17.03
CA GLY A 386 -45.73 -4.76 -17.37
C GLY A 386 -44.57 -5.65 -16.97
N VAL A 387 -43.37 -5.20 -17.27
CA VAL A 387 -42.14 -5.84 -16.84
C VAL A 387 -41.11 -4.82 -16.40
N GLU A 388 -40.29 -5.15 -15.42
CA GLU A 388 -39.11 -4.38 -15.05
C GLU A 388 -37.88 -4.93 -15.80
N ALA A 389 -37.16 -4.05 -16.49
CA ALA A 389 -35.93 -4.37 -17.19
C ALA A 389 -34.72 -4.29 -16.23
N LEU A 390 -34.14 -5.45 -15.94
CA LEU A 390 -33.04 -5.63 -15.01
C LEU A 390 -31.76 -5.97 -15.76
N VAL A 391 -30.79 -5.06 -15.71
CA VAL A 391 -29.50 -5.24 -16.39
C VAL A 391 -28.66 -6.33 -15.72
N ARG A 392 -27.95 -7.10 -16.56
CA ARG A 392 -26.94 -8.08 -16.19
C ARG A 392 -25.68 -7.84 -17.00
N TRP A 393 -24.52 -8.02 -16.39
CA TRP A 393 -23.25 -7.94 -17.09
C TRP A 393 -22.60 -9.32 -17.18
N ARG A 394 -22.48 -9.85 -18.41
CA ARG A 394 -21.77 -11.10 -18.68
C ARG A 394 -20.27 -10.83 -18.79
N HIS A 395 -19.60 -10.73 -17.64
CA HIS A 395 -18.18 -10.44 -17.58
C HIS A 395 -17.35 -11.68 -17.96
N PRO A 396 -16.33 -11.57 -18.84
CA PRO A 396 -15.53 -12.71 -19.30
C PRO A 396 -14.84 -13.49 -18.17
N GLN A 397 -14.43 -12.81 -17.10
CA GLN A 397 -13.72 -13.42 -15.97
C GLN A 397 -14.60 -13.73 -14.76
N PHE A 398 -15.68 -12.98 -14.55
CA PHE A 398 -16.47 -13.03 -13.31
C PHE A 398 -17.87 -13.64 -13.53
N GLY A 399 -18.18 -14.07 -14.76
CA GLY A 399 -19.50 -14.57 -15.11
C GLY A 399 -20.55 -13.47 -15.10
N THR A 400 -21.80 -13.85 -14.84
CA THR A 400 -22.93 -12.91 -14.82
C THR A 400 -22.96 -12.13 -13.51
N LEU A 401 -22.74 -10.82 -13.59
CA LEU A 401 -22.78 -9.89 -12.48
C LEU A 401 -24.15 -9.21 -12.38
N ALA A 402 -24.62 -9.06 -11.14
CA ALA A 402 -25.80 -8.30 -10.78
C ALA A 402 -25.50 -6.79 -10.69
N PRO A 403 -26.51 -5.91 -10.86
CA PRO A 403 -26.33 -4.45 -10.92
C PRO A 403 -25.64 -3.86 -9.68
N ASN A 404 -25.90 -4.41 -8.49
CA ASN A 404 -25.26 -4.00 -7.23
C ASN A 404 -23.72 -4.08 -7.25
N ARG A 405 -23.11 -4.84 -8.17
CA ARG A 405 -21.65 -4.95 -8.30
C ARG A 405 -21.03 -3.87 -9.19
N PHE A 406 -21.78 -3.24 -10.09
CA PHE A 406 -21.20 -2.35 -11.10
C PHE A 406 -21.93 -1.02 -11.31
N ILE A 407 -23.20 -0.88 -10.91
CA ILE A 407 -23.94 0.39 -11.10
C ILE A 407 -23.28 1.53 -10.34
N GLY A 408 -22.91 1.34 -9.06
CA GLY A 408 -22.21 2.38 -8.30
C GLY A 408 -20.85 2.77 -8.90
N ILE A 409 -20.16 1.84 -9.57
CA ILE A 409 -18.91 2.15 -10.29
C ILE A 409 -19.20 2.98 -11.53
N ALA A 410 -20.21 2.57 -12.32
CA ALA A 410 -20.63 3.29 -13.52
C ALA A 410 -21.14 4.70 -13.19
N GLU A 411 -21.77 4.88 -12.03
CA GLU A 411 -22.19 6.18 -11.53
C GLU A 411 -21.02 7.07 -11.15
N GLU A 412 -19.93 6.54 -10.59
CA GLU A 412 -18.74 7.32 -10.22
C GLU A 412 -17.92 7.75 -11.45
N ASP A 413 -17.69 6.84 -12.39
CA ASP A 413 -16.88 7.11 -13.59
C ASP A 413 -17.66 7.74 -14.76
N GLY A 414 -18.99 7.86 -14.62
CA GLY A 414 -19.89 8.47 -15.60
C GLY A 414 -20.32 7.53 -16.74
N SER A 415 -19.85 6.29 -16.76
CA SER A 415 -20.27 5.27 -17.75
C SER A 415 -21.77 4.94 -17.65
N ILE A 416 -22.42 5.28 -16.52
CA ILE A 416 -23.86 5.08 -16.30
C ILE A 416 -24.72 5.75 -17.38
N VAL A 417 -24.29 6.87 -17.95
CA VAL A 417 -25.05 7.56 -19.02
C VAL A 417 -25.06 6.72 -20.30
N GLN A 418 -23.90 6.17 -20.70
CA GLN A 418 -23.78 5.33 -21.88
C GLN A 418 -24.54 4.01 -21.70
N LEU A 419 -24.39 3.39 -20.51
CA LEU A 419 -25.10 2.17 -20.17
C LEU A 419 -26.62 2.40 -20.13
N GLY A 420 -27.08 3.48 -19.50
CA GLY A 420 -28.50 3.83 -19.40
C GLY A 420 -29.16 4.01 -20.77
N ARG A 421 -28.49 4.70 -21.71
CA ARG A 421 -28.98 4.82 -23.09
C ARG A 421 -29.11 3.46 -23.79
N TRP A 422 -28.15 2.55 -23.57
CA TRP A 422 -28.21 1.19 -24.10
C TRP A 422 -29.36 0.38 -23.48
N ILE A 423 -29.57 0.50 -22.16
CA ILE A 423 -30.66 -0.16 -21.44
C ILE A 423 -32.01 0.33 -21.99
N LEU A 424 -32.23 1.65 -22.04
CA LEU A 424 -33.46 2.27 -22.54
C LEU A 424 -33.80 1.79 -23.95
N ARG A 425 -32.84 1.84 -24.87
CA ARG A 425 -33.02 1.38 -26.25
C ARG A 425 -33.39 -0.09 -26.32
N THR A 426 -32.67 -0.93 -25.57
CA THR A 426 -32.87 -2.38 -25.61
C THR A 426 -34.22 -2.76 -25.01
N ALA A 427 -34.60 -2.14 -23.90
CA ALA A 427 -35.89 -2.34 -23.24
C ALA A 427 -37.07 -1.90 -24.13
N CYS A 428 -37.01 -0.69 -24.71
CA CYS A 428 -38.08 -0.17 -25.58
C CYS A 428 -38.26 -1.02 -26.84
N ARG A 429 -37.15 -1.44 -27.47
CA ARG A 429 -37.18 -2.34 -28.63
C ARG A 429 -37.81 -3.68 -28.28
N GLN A 430 -37.50 -4.22 -27.10
CA GLN A 430 -38.07 -5.50 -26.65
C GLN A 430 -39.57 -5.38 -26.36
N ALA A 431 -40.01 -4.29 -25.72
CA ALA A 431 -41.43 -4.04 -25.47
C ALA A 431 -42.23 -3.93 -26.77
N ARG A 432 -41.72 -3.15 -27.73
CA ARG A 432 -42.33 -3.02 -29.06
C ARG A 432 -42.39 -4.37 -29.79
N ARG A 433 -41.37 -5.21 -29.64
CA ARG A 433 -41.36 -6.54 -30.22
C ARG A 433 -42.47 -7.42 -29.65
N TRP A 434 -42.66 -7.42 -28.32
CA TRP A 434 -43.76 -8.19 -27.72
C TRP A 434 -45.13 -7.72 -28.18
N GLU A 435 -45.34 -6.41 -28.30
CA GLU A 435 -46.58 -5.81 -28.84
C GLU A 435 -46.88 -6.29 -30.27
N LEU A 436 -45.87 -6.33 -31.13
CA LEU A 436 -46.01 -6.80 -32.52
C LEU A 436 -46.24 -8.31 -32.62
N GLU A 437 -45.62 -9.09 -31.75
CA GLU A 437 -45.76 -10.56 -31.71
C GLU A 437 -47.11 -11.00 -31.10
N HIS A 438 -47.73 -10.19 -30.24
CA HIS A 438 -48.98 -10.50 -29.52
C HIS A 438 -50.06 -9.41 -29.72
N PRO A 439 -50.52 -9.15 -30.96
CA PRO A 439 -51.43 -8.05 -31.26
C PRO A 439 -52.85 -8.21 -30.69
N ALA A 440 -53.21 -9.42 -30.23
CA ALA A 440 -54.50 -9.71 -29.61
C ALA A 440 -54.52 -9.40 -28.11
N GLU A 441 -53.35 -9.21 -27.50
CA GLU A 441 -53.20 -8.97 -26.07
C GLU A 441 -52.93 -7.48 -25.79
N PRO A 442 -53.29 -6.97 -24.60
CA PRO A 442 -52.92 -5.62 -24.20
C PRO A 442 -51.39 -5.44 -24.19
N PRO A 443 -50.86 -4.30 -24.70
CA PRO A 443 -49.42 -4.08 -24.72
C PRO A 443 -48.87 -4.00 -23.29
N LEU A 444 -47.71 -4.64 -23.08
CA LEU A 444 -46.99 -4.55 -21.83
C LEU A 444 -46.22 -3.23 -21.77
N PHE A 445 -46.32 -2.53 -20.64
CA PHE A 445 -45.38 -1.45 -20.37
C PHE A 445 -44.03 -2.02 -19.88
N VAL A 446 -42.93 -1.32 -20.16
CA VAL A 446 -41.60 -1.67 -19.68
C VAL A 446 -41.08 -0.62 -18.73
N SER A 447 -40.59 -1.07 -17.57
CA SER A 447 -40.03 -0.25 -16.53
C SER A 447 -38.50 -0.26 -16.60
N VAL A 448 -37.88 0.91 -16.57
CA VAL A 448 -36.42 1.07 -16.67
C VAL A 448 -35.92 1.97 -15.53
N ASN A 449 -34.98 1.45 -14.75
CA ASN A 449 -34.30 2.19 -13.70
C ASN A 449 -33.41 3.31 -14.27
N VAL A 450 -33.52 4.51 -13.69
CA VAL A 450 -32.74 5.69 -14.06
C VAL A 450 -31.91 6.14 -12.86
N ALA A 451 -30.59 6.19 -13.05
CA ALA A 451 -29.68 6.68 -12.03
C ALA A 451 -29.81 8.20 -11.82
N VAL A 452 -29.59 8.67 -10.59
CA VAL A 452 -29.64 10.09 -10.22
C VAL A 452 -28.76 10.93 -11.14
N ARG A 453 -27.55 10.45 -11.41
CA ARG A 453 -26.56 11.17 -12.24
C ARG A 453 -27.07 11.45 -13.66
N GLN A 454 -27.92 10.58 -14.22
CA GLN A 454 -28.51 10.80 -15.54
C GLN A 454 -29.49 11.98 -15.56
N LEU A 455 -30.16 12.30 -14.45
CA LEU A 455 -31.02 13.49 -14.36
C LEU A 455 -30.23 14.80 -14.39
N TRP A 456 -28.99 14.79 -13.88
CA TRP A 456 -28.15 15.99 -13.75
C TRP A 456 -27.25 16.21 -14.97
N ASP A 457 -26.54 15.16 -15.39
CA ASP A 457 -25.40 15.26 -16.30
C ASP A 457 -25.77 15.01 -17.78
N SER A 458 -26.95 14.45 -18.06
CA SER A 458 -27.38 14.13 -19.41
C SER A 458 -28.62 14.90 -19.87
N ASP A 459 -28.80 14.98 -21.18
CA ASP A 459 -30.05 15.40 -21.80
C ASP A 459 -30.98 14.18 -21.92
N LEU A 460 -31.42 13.68 -20.75
CA LEU A 460 -32.25 12.47 -20.64
C LEU A 460 -33.54 12.58 -21.47
N VAL A 461 -34.12 13.79 -21.55
CA VAL A 461 -35.33 14.06 -22.33
C VAL A 461 -35.07 13.79 -23.81
N THR A 462 -33.97 14.33 -24.35
CA THR A 462 -33.57 14.10 -25.75
C THR A 462 -33.24 12.63 -26.01
N ASP A 463 -32.55 11.97 -25.07
CA ASP A 463 -32.23 10.53 -25.19
C ASP A 463 -33.49 9.66 -25.22
N VAL A 464 -34.47 9.92 -24.34
CA VAL A 464 -35.73 9.19 -24.30
C VAL A 464 -36.56 9.46 -25.55
N ALA A 465 -36.68 10.72 -25.98
CA ALA A 465 -37.39 11.08 -27.21
C ALA A 465 -36.80 10.36 -28.43
N GLY A 466 -35.48 10.37 -28.57
CA GLY A 466 -34.79 9.69 -29.68
C GLY A 466 -34.96 8.18 -29.65
N VAL A 467 -34.96 7.55 -28.46
CA VAL A 467 -35.18 6.10 -28.33
C VAL A 467 -36.63 5.72 -28.66
N LEU A 468 -37.62 6.49 -28.21
CA LEU A 468 -39.03 6.24 -28.52
C LEU A 468 -39.29 6.40 -30.03
N GLU A 469 -38.71 7.41 -30.67
CA GLU A 469 -38.77 7.59 -32.12
C GLU A 469 -38.09 6.44 -32.88
N GLU A 470 -36.88 6.03 -32.47
CA GLU A 470 -36.13 4.93 -33.08
C GLU A 470 -36.86 3.59 -32.97
N THR A 471 -37.49 3.33 -31.82
CA THR A 471 -38.12 2.04 -31.52
C THR A 471 -39.58 1.98 -31.96
N GLY A 472 -40.25 3.13 -32.09
CA GLY A 472 -41.67 3.24 -32.36
C GLY A 472 -42.57 2.80 -31.19
N LEU A 473 -42.03 2.70 -29.97
CA LEU A 473 -42.82 2.40 -28.78
C LEU A 473 -43.64 3.64 -28.38
N ALA A 474 -44.92 3.45 -28.05
CA ALA A 474 -45.74 4.55 -27.55
C ALA A 474 -45.23 5.03 -26.18
N PRO A 475 -45.11 6.35 -25.92
CA PRO A 475 -44.50 6.87 -24.69
C PRO A 475 -45.12 6.33 -23.39
N HIS A 476 -46.43 6.11 -23.36
CA HIS A 476 -47.17 5.60 -22.18
C HIS A 476 -46.84 4.14 -21.82
N LEU A 477 -46.17 3.40 -22.71
CA LEU A 477 -45.66 2.05 -22.46
C LEU A 477 -44.24 2.05 -21.90
N LEU A 478 -43.57 3.21 -21.82
CA LEU A 478 -42.31 3.36 -21.11
C LEU A 478 -42.59 3.91 -19.71
N GLN A 479 -42.07 3.22 -18.71
CA GLN A 479 -42.03 3.67 -17.32
C GLN A 479 -40.57 3.86 -16.88
N LEU A 480 -40.26 5.01 -16.29
CA LEU A 480 -38.95 5.30 -15.71
C LEU A 480 -39.05 5.23 -14.19
N GLU A 481 -38.17 4.43 -13.59
CA GLU A 481 -38.09 4.23 -12.14
C GLU A 481 -36.95 5.04 -11.56
N LEU A 482 -37.24 5.77 -10.49
CA LEU A 482 -36.27 6.58 -9.78
C LEU A 482 -36.42 6.35 -8.28
N THR A 483 -35.31 6.16 -7.57
CA THR A 483 -35.35 5.96 -6.12
C THR A 483 -35.91 7.19 -5.41
N GLU A 484 -36.53 6.98 -4.25
CA GLU A 484 -37.08 8.07 -3.43
C GLU A 484 -36.05 9.20 -3.20
N SER A 485 -34.81 8.85 -2.88
CA SER A 485 -33.71 9.80 -2.67
C SER A 485 -33.30 10.57 -3.94
N ALA A 486 -33.49 9.98 -5.13
CA ALA A 486 -33.24 10.66 -6.40
C ALA A 486 -34.21 11.83 -6.61
N VAL A 487 -35.45 11.64 -6.15
CA VAL A 487 -36.55 12.57 -6.38
C VAL A 487 -36.68 13.57 -5.22
N MET A 488 -36.39 13.16 -3.98
CA MET A 488 -36.39 14.04 -2.80
C MET A 488 -35.24 15.06 -2.85
N GLY A 489 -35.58 16.36 -2.74
CA GLY A 489 -34.63 17.46 -2.87
C GLY A 489 -34.50 18.05 -4.28
N SER A 490 -35.27 17.54 -5.24
CA SER A 490 -35.31 17.99 -6.64
C SER A 490 -35.99 19.36 -6.83
N ALA A 491 -35.46 20.43 -6.25
CA ALA A 491 -35.84 21.78 -6.68
C ALA A 491 -35.03 22.17 -7.93
N GLY A 492 -35.67 22.75 -8.94
CA GLY A 492 -35.00 23.24 -10.15
C GLY A 492 -34.96 22.23 -11.30
N ARG A 493 -33.76 21.93 -11.83
CA ARG A 493 -33.56 21.19 -13.09
C ARG A 493 -34.14 19.76 -13.11
N PRO A 494 -33.98 18.91 -12.08
CA PRO A 494 -34.52 17.55 -12.12
C PRO A 494 -36.05 17.51 -12.23
N LEU A 495 -36.75 18.42 -11.55
CA LEU A 495 -38.21 18.54 -11.65
C LEU A 495 -38.65 18.93 -13.08
N GLN A 496 -37.91 19.82 -13.74
CA GLN A 496 -38.20 20.21 -15.13
C GLN A 496 -38.01 19.03 -16.09
N VAL A 497 -36.98 18.21 -15.87
CA VAL A 497 -36.74 16.98 -16.64
C VAL A 497 -37.88 15.98 -16.46
N LEU A 498 -38.29 15.73 -15.20
CA LEU A 498 -39.41 14.83 -14.91
C LEU A 498 -40.72 15.34 -15.51
N GLN A 499 -40.97 16.65 -15.46
CA GLN A 499 -42.16 17.24 -16.08
C GLN A 499 -42.13 17.08 -17.60
N ALA A 500 -40.99 17.35 -18.25
CA ALA A 500 -40.86 17.19 -19.69
C ALA A 500 -41.05 15.74 -20.15
N LEU A 501 -40.56 14.76 -19.37
CA LEU A 501 -40.78 13.34 -19.62
C LEU A 501 -42.26 12.95 -19.43
N SER A 502 -42.89 13.45 -18.37
CA SER A 502 -44.32 13.23 -18.13
C SER A 502 -45.20 13.85 -19.21
N ASP A 503 -44.90 15.07 -19.66
CA ASP A 503 -45.60 15.79 -20.73
C ASP A 503 -45.45 15.06 -22.09
N MET A 504 -44.34 14.34 -22.28
CA MET A 504 -44.14 13.43 -23.44
C MET A 504 -45.06 12.21 -23.39
N GLY A 505 -45.65 11.91 -22.23
CA GLY A 505 -46.51 10.76 -21.98
C GLY A 505 -45.77 9.57 -21.36
N VAL A 506 -44.53 9.73 -20.92
CA VAL A 506 -43.77 8.68 -20.23
C VAL A 506 -44.25 8.57 -18.78
N ARG A 507 -44.42 7.35 -18.29
CA ARG A 507 -44.80 7.10 -16.89
C ARG A 507 -43.58 7.26 -15.99
N ILE A 508 -43.75 7.97 -14.88
CA ILE A 508 -42.72 8.09 -13.85
C ILE A 508 -43.16 7.32 -12.61
N ALA A 509 -42.27 6.47 -12.11
CA ALA A 509 -42.45 5.67 -10.91
C ALA A 509 -41.40 6.03 -9.86
N ILE A 510 -41.82 6.13 -8.60
CA ILE A 510 -40.91 6.27 -7.46
C ILE A 510 -40.64 4.87 -6.90
N ASP A 511 -39.37 4.52 -6.82
CA ASP A 511 -38.85 3.24 -6.32
C ASP A 511 -38.38 3.34 -4.87
N ASP A 512 -38.31 2.19 -4.17
CA ASP A 512 -37.90 2.05 -2.76
C ASP A 512 -38.68 2.97 -1.78
N PHE A 513 -39.95 3.27 -2.07
CA PHE A 513 -40.70 4.26 -1.30
C PHE A 513 -40.94 3.80 0.15
N GLY A 514 -40.60 4.67 1.11
CA GLY A 514 -40.79 4.46 2.55
C GLY A 514 -39.55 3.98 3.29
N THR A 515 -38.41 3.86 2.60
CA THR A 515 -37.09 3.61 3.21
C THR A 515 -36.39 4.89 3.67
N GLY A 516 -36.85 6.06 3.21
CA GLY A 516 -36.34 7.39 3.59
C GLY A 516 -37.28 8.22 4.49
N TYR A 517 -36.85 9.43 4.85
CA TYR A 517 -37.70 10.42 5.54
C TYR A 517 -38.65 11.09 4.53
N SER A 518 -39.75 10.41 4.19
CA SER A 518 -40.69 10.93 3.19
C SER A 518 -41.41 12.19 3.68
N ASN A 519 -41.18 13.31 3.00
CA ASN A 519 -42.08 14.46 3.12
C ASN A 519 -43.26 14.26 2.16
N LEU A 520 -44.34 13.63 2.63
CA LEU A 520 -45.54 13.34 1.84
C LEU A 520 -46.12 14.57 1.13
N ALA A 521 -45.88 15.78 1.64
CA ALA A 521 -46.27 17.02 0.98
C ALA A 521 -45.61 17.19 -0.41
N TYR A 522 -44.44 16.59 -0.62
CA TYR A 522 -43.66 16.70 -1.86
C TYR A 522 -44.20 15.83 -2.99
N LEU A 523 -44.77 14.65 -2.67
CA LEU A 523 -45.43 13.75 -3.64
C LEU A 523 -46.49 14.47 -4.46
N SER A 524 -47.29 15.33 -3.82
CA SER A 524 -48.36 16.08 -4.48
C SER A 524 -47.90 17.05 -5.59
N ARG A 525 -46.59 17.34 -5.67
CA ARG A 525 -46.02 18.29 -6.63
C ARG A 525 -45.21 17.63 -7.73
N LEU A 526 -45.00 16.32 -7.65
CA LEU A 526 -44.18 15.58 -8.60
C LEU A 526 -45.08 15.02 -9.73
N PRO A 527 -44.63 15.04 -10.99
CA PRO A 527 -45.35 14.47 -12.11
C PRO A 527 -45.15 12.95 -12.15
N VAL A 528 -45.51 12.28 -11.05
CA VAL A 528 -45.39 10.84 -10.87
C VAL A 528 -46.73 10.18 -11.09
N SER A 529 -46.69 8.92 -11.54
CA SER A 529 -47.88 8.12 -11.86
C SER A 529 -47.95 6.84 -11.05
N VAL A 530 -46.80 6.36 -10.55
CA VAL A 530 -46.69 5.08 -9.84
C VAL A 530 -45.84 5.24 -8.59
N LEU A 531 -46.26 4.57 -7.52
CA LEU A 531 -45.52 4.40 -6.29
C LEU A 531 -45.17 2.92 -6.13
N LYS A 532 -43.88 2.57 -6.03
CA LYS A 532 -43.43 1.21 -5.72
C LYS A 532 -43.09 1.13 -4.23
N LEU A 533 -43.84 0.29 -3.51
CA LEU A 533 -43.64 0.05 -2.08
C LEU A 533 -42.51 -0.95 -1.88
N ASP A 534 -41.49 -0.54 -1.11
CA ASP A 534 -40.33 -1.38 -0.80
C ASP A 534 -40.75 -2.70 -0.12
N GLY A 535 -39.98 -3.76 -0.41
CA GLY A 535 -40.24 -5.10 0.12
C GLY A 535 -40.17 -5.22 1.65
N SER A 536 -39.58 -4.26 2.37
CA SER A 536 -39.64 -4.24 3.84
C SER A 536 -41.07 -4.16 4.38
N PHE A 537 -41.97 -3.42 3.72
CA PHE A 537 -43.38 -3.32 4.12
C PHE A 537 -44.15 -4.63 3.86
N VAL A 538 -43.78 -5.36 2.80
CA VAL A 538 -44.42 -6.63 2.42
C VAL A 538 -43.91 -7.82 3.26
N ARG A 539 -42.67 -7.76 3.76
CA ARG A 539 -42.09 -8.76 4.65
C ARG A 539 -42.83 -8.88 5.99
N GLY A 540 -43.47 -7.82 6.47
CA GLY A 540 -44.27 -7.80 7.71
C GLY A 540 -45.53 -8.69 7.67
N PHE A 541 -45.97 -9.16 6.50
CA PHE A 541 -47.18 -9.98 6.33
C PHE A 541 -47.00 -11.49 6.56
N ARG A 542 -45.86 -11.93 7.11
CA ARG A 542 -45.58 -13.36 7.34
C ARG A 542 -46.45 -13.95 8.45
N TYR A 543 -47.07 -15.10 8.17
CA TYR A 543 -47.81 -15.92 9.15
C TYR A 543 -47.03 -17.16 9.63
N ASP A 544 -45.98 -17.57 8.90
CA ASP A 544 -45.45 -18.94 9.00
C ASP A 544 -44.45 -19.19 10.14
N ASP A 545 -44.02 -18.19 10.91
CA ASP A 545 -42.99 -18.38 11.94
C ASP A 545 -43.40 -17.94 13.37
N GLY A 546 -44.68 -18.09 13.71
CA GLY A 546 -45.17 -17.86 15.09
C GLY A 546 -45.01 -16.43 15.63
N THR A 547 -44.55 -15.50 14.81
CA THR A 547 -44.41 -14.08 15.12
C THR A 547 -45.66 -13.39 14.58
N HIS A 548 -46.51 -12.87 15.47
CA HIS A 548 -47.71 -12.15 15.06
C HIS A 548 -47.32 -10.99 14.11
N PRO A 549 -47.93 -10.86 12.91
CA PRO A 549 -47.72 -9.70 12.08
C PRO A 549 -48.04 -8.46 12.91
N ASN A 550 -47.13 -7.49 12.95
CA ASN A 550 -47.37 -6.23 13.64
C ASN A 550 -48.58 -5.56 12.96
N PRO A 551 -49.75 -5.40 13.62
CA PRO A 551 -50.93 -4.83 12.98
C PRO A 551 -50.70 -3.39 12.51
N ALA A 552 -49.66 -2.72 13.02
CA ALA A 552 -49.24 -1.41 12.55
C ALA A 552 -48.72 -1.45 11.10
N ASP A 553 -48.01 -2.50 10.68
CA ASP A 553 -47.40 -2.55 9.34
C ASP A 553 -48.48 -2.66 8.25
N GLU A 554 -49.52 -3.44 8.49
CA GLU A 554 -50.69 -3.55 7.61
C GLU A 554 -51.46 -2.23 7.54
N THR A 555 -51.65 -1.57 8.68
CA THR A 555 -52.32 -0.26 8.75
C THR A 555 -51.52 0.81 7.99
N ILE A 556 -50.19 0.79 8.07
CA ILE A 556 -49.31 1.71 7.35
C ILE A 556 -49.43 1.49 5.85
N VAL A 557 -49.36 0.24 5.38
CA VAL A 557 -49.50 -0.11 3.97
C VAL A 557 -50.87 0.32 3.43
N GLU A 558 -51.95 0.05 4.18
CA GLU A 558 -53.30 0.48 3.82
C GLU A 558 -53.41 2.00 3.70
N ALA A 559 -52.89 2.74 4.68
CA ALA A 559 -52.89 4.20 4.63
C ALA A 559 -52.06 4.76 3.46
N MET A 560 -50.93 4.12 3.12
CA MET A 560 -50.08 4.51 1.98
C MET A 560 -50.80 4.26 0.65
N VAL A 561 -51.45 3.11 0.48
CA VAL A 561 -52.20 2.75 -0.72
C VAL A 561 -53.36 3.73 -0.91
N GLU A 562 -54.14 3.99 0.15
CA GLU A 562 -55.26 4.92 0.07
C GLU A 562 -54.80 6.35 -0.26
N LEU A 563 -53.68 6.82 0.34
CA LEU A 563 -53.11 8.13 0.03
C LEU A 563 -52.67 8.21 -1.43
N ALA A 564 -51.96 7.20 -1.94
CA ALA A 564 -51.51 7.15 -3.32
C ALA A 564 -52.69 7.24 -4.30
N HIS A 565 -53.74 6.46 -4.08
CA HIS A 565 -54.96 6.49 -4.90
C HIS A 565 -55.67 7.84 -4.84
N ARG A 566 -55.75 8.49 -3.68
CA ARG A 566 -56.33 9.84 -3.54
C ARG A 566 -55.52 10.91 -4.28
N LEU A 567 -54.21 10.67 -4.48
CA LEU A 567 -53.34 11.50 -5.30
C LEU A 567 -53.36 11.11 -6.79
N GLY A 568 -54.15 10.11 -7.17
CA GLY A 568 -54.26 9.61 -8.55
C GLY A 568 -53.10 8.72 -8.99
N LEU A 569 -52.33 8.19 -8.05
CA LEU A 569 -51.18 7.31 -8.30
C LEU A 569 -51.60 5.84 -8.21
N THR A 570 -51.01 4.97 -9.02
CA THR A 570 -51.12 3.51 -8.85
C THR A 570 -50.02 2.98 -7.96
N VAL A 571 -50.26 1.89 -7.24
CA VAL A 571 -49.31 1.29 -6.31
C VAL A 571 -48.85 -0.09 -6.77
N THR A 572 -47.53 -0.26 -6.87
CA THR A 572 -46.89 -1.57 -7.07
C THR A 572 -46.28 -2.05 -5.76
N ALA A 573 -46.59 -3.27 -5.33
CA ALA A 573 -45.96 -3.88 -4.17
C ALA A 573 -44.80 -4.80 -4.60
N GLU A 574 -43.62 -4.59 -4.02
CA GLU A 574 -42.43 -5.39 -4.30
C GLU A 574 -42.23 -6.55 -3.32
N CYS A 575 -41.33 -7.47 -3.67
CA CYS A 575 -41.00 -8.65 -2.86
C CYS A 575 -42.23 -9.49 -2.44
N VAL A 576 -43.21 -9.64 -3.33
CA VAL A 576 -44.32 -10.58 -3.12
C VAL A 576 -43.83 -12.01 -3.33
N GLU A 577 -43.63 -12.74 -2.24
CA GLU A 577 -43.03 -14.07 -2.22
C GLU A 577 -44.05 -15.19 -1.97
N THR A 578 -45.18 -14.89 -1.32
CA THR A 578 -46.20 -15.89 -0.94
C THR A 578 -47.60 -15.52 -1.42
N ALA A 579 -48.44 -16.53 -1.67
CA ALA A 579 -49.84 -16.33 -2.03
C ALA A 579 -50.62 -15.57 -0.94
N GLY A 580 -50.26 -15.76 0.33
CA GLY A 580 -50.86 -15.03 1.45
C GLY A 580 -50.55 -13.52 1.42
N GLN A 581 -49.32 -13.14 1.03
CA GLN A 581 -48.97 -11.73 0.80
C GLN A 581 -49.78 -11.13 -0.35
N ALA A 582 -49.85 -11.83 -1.48
CA ALA A 582 -50.60 -11.37 -2.65
C ALA A 582 -52.08 -11.16 -2.34
N GLU A 583 -52.74 -12.11 -1.68
CA GLU A 583 -54.15 -12.00 -1.31
C GLU A 583 -54.41 -10.83 -0.34
N ARG A 584 -53.49 -10.56 0.57
CA ARG A 584 -53.59 -9.43 1.49
C ARG A 584 -53.42 -8.09 0.76
N LEU A 585 -52.38 -7.95 -0.05
CA LEU A 585 -52.16 -6.75 -0.85
C LEU A 585 -53.33 -6.47 -1.80
N ARG A 586 -53.92 -7.52 -2.38
CA ARG A 586 -55.14 -7.43 -3.18
C ARG A 586 -56.34 -6.90 -2.38
N ARG A 587 -56.52 -7.34 -1.12
CA ARG A 587 -57.58 -6.82 -0.23
C ARG A 587 -57.37 -5.37 0.17
N ILE A 588 -56.11 -4.96 0.38
CA ILE A 588 -55.73 -3.57 0.67
C ILE A 588 -55.98 -2.66 -0.55
N GLY A 589 -55.95 -3.23 -1.75
CA GLY A 589 -56.22 -2.53 -3.00
C GLY A 589 -54.97 -2.18 -3.82
N CYS A 590 -53.83 -2.81 -3.57
CA CYS A 590 -52.65 -2.63 -4.43
C CYS A 590 -52.98 -2.99 -5.89
N ASP A 591 -52.49 -2.20 -6.84
CA ASP A 591 -52.81 -2.36 -8.26
C ASP A 591 -51.99 -3.49 -8.91
N THR A 592 -50.68 -3.49 -8.65
CA THR A 592 -49.72 -4.45 -9.22
C THR A 592 -48.81 -5.05 -8.16
N GLY A 593 -48.37 -6.29 -8.41
CA GLY A 593 -47.44 -7.04 -7.58
C GLY A 593 -46.22 -7.50 -8.36
N GLN A 594 -45.07 -7.44 -7.70
CA GLN A 594 -43.82 -7.93 -8.23
C GLN A 594 -43.10 -8.75 -7.16
N GLY A 595 -42.58 -9.92 -7.54
CA GLY A 595 -41.84 -10.79 -6.63
C GLY A 595 -41.74 -12.23 -7.09
N TRP A 596 -41.04 -13.04 -6.29
CA TRP A 596 -40.70 -14.42 -6.64
C TRP A 596 -41.91 -15.36 -6.67
N LEU A 597 -43.04 -14.96 -6.07
CA LEU A 597 -44.30 -15.68 -6.23
C LEU A 597 -44.67 -15.84 -7.72
N TYR A 598 -44.49 -14.77 -8.49
CA TYR A 598 -44.88 -14.74 -9.91
C TYR A 598 -43.73 -15.22 -10.80
N SER A 599 -42.57 -14.57 -10.68
CA SER A 599 -41.36 -14.99 -11.38
C SER A 599 -40.12 -14.26 -10.86
N ARG A 600 -38.97 -14.91 -11.03
CA ARG A 600 -37.69 -14.22 -10.97
C ARG A 600 -37.49 -13.41 -12.26
N ALA A 601 -36.45 -12.58 -12.29
CA ALA A 601 -35.99 -11.98 -13.54
C ALA A 601 -35.60 -13.09 -14.52
N VAL A 602 -36.16 -13.05 -15.73
CA VAL A 602 -35.98 -14.08 -16.77
C VAL A 602 -35.63 -13.48 -18.12
N ALA A 603 -35.13 -14.31 -19.03
CA ALA A 603 -34.88 -13.89 -20.41
C ALA A 603 -36.19 -13.48 -21.13
N PRO A 604 -36.12 -12.58 -22.13
CA PRO A 604 -37.31 -12.04 -22.79
C PRO A 604 -38.24 -13.09 -23.43
N ASP A 605 -37.69 -14.22 -23.91
CA ASP A 605 -38.51 -15.30 -24.50
C ASP A 605 -39.42 -15.97 -23.46
N ARG A 606 -39.03 -15.97 -22.18
CA ARG A 606 -39.86 -16.50 -21.08
C ARG A 606 -41.00 -15.56 -20.72
N ILE A 607 -40.80 -14.25 -20.83
CA ILE A 607 -41.88 -13.26 -20.67
C ILE A 607 -42.91 -13.41 -21.79
N ALA A 608 -42.47 -13.61 -23.04
CA ALA A 608 -43.39 -13.78 -24.16
C ALA A 608 -44.40 -14.92 -23.91
N GLY A 609 -43.95 -16.03 -23.31
CA GLY A 609 -44.83 -17.14 -22.92
C GLY A 609 -45.77 -16.87 -21.73
N MET A 610 -45.63 -15.73 -21.04
CA MET A 610 -46.54 -15.30 -19.96
C MET A 610 -47.57 -14.27 -20.44
N ILE A 611 -47.41 -13.73 -21.65
CA ILE A 611 -48.35 -12.77 -22.23
C ILE A 611 -49.65 -13.51 -22.56
N GLY A 612 -50.78 -13.00 -22.08
CA GLY A 612 -52.09 -13.63 -22.26
C GLY A 612 -52.37 -14.83 -21.35
N ILE A 613 -51.48 -15.17 -20.40
CA ILE A 613 -51.67 -16.24 -19.41
C ILE A 613 -51.70 -15.63 -18.00
N SER A 614 -52.71 -15.96 -17.19
CA SER A 614 -52.72 -15.59 -15.77
C SER A 614 -51.78 -16.52 -15.00
N PRO A 615 -50.66 -16.04 -14.41
CA PRO A 615 -49.70 -16.87 -13.69
C PRO A 615 -50.27 -17.54 -12.43
N LEU A 616 -51.46 -17.13 -12.00
CA LEU A 616 -52.21 -17.74 -10.89
C LEU A 616 -53.04 -18.98 -11.31
N SER A 617 -52.93 -19.43 -12.57
CA SER A 617 -53.70 -20.56 -13.12
C SER A 617 -53.01 -21.93 -12.99
N VAL A 618 -51.95 -22.06 -12.20
CA VAL A 618 -51.24 -23.33 -11.96
C VAL A 618 -51.21 -23.67 -10.48
#